data_AF-A0A0G0R5Z8-F1
#
_entry.id   AF-A0A0G0R5Z8-F1
#
_cell.length_a   1.000
_cell.length_b   1.000
_cell.length_c   1.000
_cell.angle_alpha   90.00
_cell.angle_beta   90.00
_cell.angle_gamma   90.00
#
_symmetry.space_group_name_H-M   'P 1'
#
loop_
_entity.id
_entity.type
_entity.pdbx_description
1 polymer ?
#
loop_
_entity_poly.entity_id
_entity_poly.type
_entity_poly.pdbx_seq_one_letter_code
_entity_poly.pdbx_strand_id
1 'polypeptide(L)'
;MATEQESGIIGKPHPHDHANGALENNERNIAVRGKNEGLDFQQQYDLLPWIRVPSLEEKGALKKRGIIFLPAGTQSLDQMTSEDPGYFKSNTPKYLIVRPLLMEYVLPAPIWVGLNPEQPAIPCSFNKSQKEQLGIIQDLSWNLQQEFPDARAVILPAVALALIDRAYFEQTGQPLFKNFYARALDQVSGLSAAHVGRDDHPDARLNVHEWATGLGFANIAAALTIVFIQKQGAGDQTISSDLL
;
A
#
# COMPACT_ATOMS: atom_id res chain seq x y z
N MET A 1 -64.14 -14.10 38.25
CA MET A 1 -64.42 -12.78 38.85
C MET A 1 -63.13 -11.99 38.83
N ALA A 2 -63.23 -10.73 38.41
CA ALA A 2 -62.11 -9.81 38.28
C ALA A 2 -61.52 -9.45 39.66
N THR A 3 -60.20 -9.40 39.72
CA THR A 3 -59.39 -8.68 40.71
C THR A 3 -58.04 -8.43 40.02
N GLU A 4 -57.32 -7.32 40.12
CA GLU A 4 -57.47 -6.03 40.79
C GLU A 4 -56.48 -5.09 40.06
N GLN A 5 -56.89 -3.87 39.74
CA GLN A 5 -55.99 -2.74 39.54
C GLN A 5 -55.82 -2.08 40.91
N GLU A 6 -54.59 -1.83 41.33
CA GLU A 6 -54.04 -0.49 41.63
C GLU A 6 -52.74 -0.54 42.46
N SER A 7 -51.97 0.55 42.31
CA SER A 7 -50.86 1.03 43.16
C SER A 7 -49.46 0.46 42.84
N GLY A 8 -48.41 1.24 42.60
CA GLY A 8 -48.24 2.69 42.69
C GLY A 8 -46.77 3.13 42.50
N ILE A 9 -46.61 4.42 42.27
CA ILE A 9 -45.55 5.33 42.74
C ILE A 9 -44.07 5.09 42.33
N ILE A 10 -43.66 5.95 41.37
CA ILE A 10 -42.47 6.83 41.34
C ILE A 10 -41.14 6.26 41.90
N GLY A 11 -40.28 5.81 40.98
CA GLY A 11 -38.83 5.78 41.16
C GLY A 11 -38.15 6.76 40.20
N LYS A 12 -37.38 7.72 40.73
CA LYS A 12 -36.56 8.67 39.96
C LYS A 12 -35.52 7.92 39.10
N PRO A 13 -35.23 8.34 37.85
CA PRO A 13 -34.08 7.80 37.15
C PRO A 13 -32.78 8.37 37.73
N HIS A 14 -31.86 7.48 38.10
CA HIS A 14 -30.46 7.75 38.41
C HIS A 14 -29.72 8.23 37.14
N PRO A 15 -28.81 9.21 37.21
CA PRO A 15 -28.00 9.60 36.08
C PRO A 15 -26.87 8.58 35.90
N HIS A 16 -26.90 7.80 34.81
CA HIS A 16 -25.73 7.08 34.35
C HIS A 16 -24.87 8.00 33.48
N ASP A 17 -24.01 8.78 34.14
CA ASP A 17 -22.89 9.49 33.52
C ASP A 17 -21.79 8.51 33.14
N HIS A 18 -21.96 7.73 32.05
CA HIS A 18 -20.86 6.93 31.49
C HIS A 18 -20.86 6.81 29.95
N ALA A 19 -21.54 7.72 29.22
CA ALA A 19 -21.52 7.72 27.75
C ALA A 19 -20.68 8.83 27.11
N ASN A 20 -20.34 9.92 27.84
CA ASN A 20 -19.68 11.08 27.23
C ASN A 20 -18.16 10.95 27.10
N GLY A 21 -17.48 10.13 27.92
CA GLY A 21 -16.03 9.97 27.83
C GLY A 21 -15.55 9.14 26.63
N ALA A 22 -16.39 8.24 26.11
CA ALA A 22 -16.05 7.40 24.95
C ALA A 22 -16.24 8.16 23.63
N LEU A 23 -17.24 9.04 23.55
CA LEU A 23 -17.48 9.91 22.39
C LEU A 23 -16.44 11.03 22.32
N GLU A 24 -16.09 11.68 23.43
CA GLU A 24 -15.06 12.72 23.44
C GLU A 24 -13.67 12.18 23.10
N ASN A 25 -13.31 10.95 23.50
CA ASN A 25 -12.04 10.33 23.11
C ASN A 25 -12.02 9.91 21.63
N ASN A 26 -13.15 9.51 21.08
CA ASN A 26 -13.25 9.19 19.65
C ASN A 26 -13.22 10.47 18.80
N GLU A 27 -13.91 11.53 19.22
CA GLU A 27 -13.92 12.83 18.56
C GLU A 27 -12.57 13.55 18.68
N ARG A 28 -11.85 13.43 19.81
CA ARG A 28 -10.47 13.94 19.92
C ARG A 28 -9.49 13.15 19.05
N ASN A 29 -9.63 11.83 18.92
CA ASN A 29 -8.82 11.04 17.99
C ASN A 29 -9.15 11.36 16.51
N ILE A 30 -10.41 11.67 16.20
CA ILE A 30 -10.83 12.13 14.86
C ILE A 30 -10.37 13.58 14.59
N ALA A 31 -10.38 14.45 15.60
CA ALA A 31 -9.95 15.85 15.48
C ALA A 31 -8.42 15.99 15.39
N VAL A 32 -7.64 15.09 16.01
CA VAL A 32 -6.19 15.01 15.82
C VAL A 32 -5.84 14.39 14.46
N ARG A 33 -6.68 13.47 13.93
CA ARG A 33 -6.61 13.00 12.54
C ARG A 33 -6.84 14.12 11.50
N GLY A 34 -7.55 15.19 11.87
CA GLY A 34 -7.86 16.31 10.98
C GLY A 34 -6.71 17.29 10.69
N LYS A 35 -5.48 17.05 11.21
CA LYS A 35 -4.30 17.91 10.95
C LYS A 35 -3.11 17.20 10.31
N ASN A 36 -3.20 15.89 10.08
CA ASN A 36 -2.25 15.19 9.22
C ASN A 36 -2.93 15.04 7.87
N GLU A 37 -2.63 15.96 6.94
CA GLU A 37 -2.94 15.76 5.53
C GLU A 37 -2.15 14.53 5.07
N GLY A 38 -2.77 13.35 5.20
CA GLY A 38 -2.17 12.12 4.73
C GLY A 38 -1.94 12.20 3.21
N LEU A 39 -0.87 11.56 2.73
CA LEU A 39 -0.48 11.64 1.33
C LEU A 39 -1.60 11.19 0.40
N ASP A 40 -2.04 12.03 -0.52
CA ASP A 40 -2.91 11.64 -1.62
C ASP A 40 -2.15 10.81 -2.68
N PHE A 41 -2.85 10.34 -3.71
CA PHE A 41 -2.24 9.52 -4.76
C PHE A 41 -1.14 10.25 -5.53
N GLN A 42 -1.28 11.56 -5.76
CA GLN A 42 -0.28 12.35 -6.45
C GLN A 42 0.95 12.53 -5.56
N GLN A 43 0.75 12.84 -4.28
CA GLN A 43 1.81 12.99 -3.31
C GLN A 43 2.61 11.69 -3.15
N GLN A 44 2.00 10.51 -3.30
CA GLN A 44 2.75 9.25 -3.32
C GLN A 44 3.58 9.04 -4.60
N TYR A 45 3.10 9.48 -5.77
CA TYR A 45 3.91 9.53 -6.99
C TYR A 45 5.12 10.45 -6.82
N ASP A 46 4.91 11.62 -6.20
CA ASP A 46 5.93 12.63 -5.99
C ASP A 46 7.04 12.17 -5.03
N LEU A 47 6.78 11.12 -4.21
CA LEU A 47 7.78 10.49 -3.36
C LEU A 47 8.76 9.59 -4.10
N LEU A 48 8.38 9.02 -5.25
CA LEU A 48 9.16 7.98 -5.93
C LEU A 48 10.61 8.39 -6.23
N PRO A 49 10.91 9.63 -6.70
CA PRO A 49 12.28 10.07 -6.94
C PRO A 49 13.14 10.17 -5.67
N TRP A 50 12.51 10.24 -4.49
CA TRP A 50 13.17 10.43 -3.22
C TRP A 50 13.36 9.12 -2.44
N ILE A 51 12.91 7.99 -2.97
CA ILE A 51 13.13 6.70 -2.33
C ILE A 51 14.61 6.37 -2.37
N ARG A 52 15.20 6.17 -1.20
CA ARG A 52 16.60 5.78 -1.01
C ARG A 52 16.72 4.30 -0.66
N VAL A 53 17.93 3.78 -0.80
CA VAL A 53 18.29 2.48 -0.24
C VAL A 53 18.21 2.58 1.30
N PRO A 54 17.57 1.63 1.99
CA PRO A 54 17.59 1.60 3.44
C PRO A 54 18.98 1.23 3.95
N SER A 55 19.34 1.79 5.10
CA SER A 55 20.59 1.49 5.80
C SER A 55 20.63 0.04 6.27
N LEU A 56 21.81 -0.45 6.62
CA LEU A 56 21.97 -1.81 7.17
C LEU A 56 21.20 -1.99 8.49
N GLU A 57 21.12 -0.95 9.30
CA GLU A 57 20.39 -0.96 10.57
C GLU A 57 18.87 -1.03 10.34
N GLU A 58 18.35 -0.21 9.42
CA GLU A 58 16.94 -0.20 9.02
C GLU A 58 16.53 -1.56 8.43
N LYS A 59 17.33 -2.09 7.50
CA LYS A 59 17.14 -3.44 6.93
C LYS A 59 17.17 -4.50 8.03
N GLY A 60 18.14 -4.44 8.94
CA GLY A 60 18.30 -5.41 10.02
C GLY A 60 17.14 -5.39 11.02
N ALA A 61 16.62 -4.21 11.36
CA ALA A 61 15.50 -4.07 12.27
C ALA A 61 14.19 -4.58 11.66
N LEU A 62 13.90 -4.22 10.40
CA LEU A 62 12.69 -4.66 9.70
C LEU A 62 12.74 -6.14 9.32
N LYS A 63 13.92 -6.71 9.04
CA LYS A 63 14.08 -8.15 8.80
C LYS A 63 13.60 -9.01 9.97
N LYS A 64 13.78 -8.55 11.22
CA LYS A 64 13.25 -9.24 12.41
C LYS A 64 11.72 -9.31 12.45
N ARG A 65 11.03 -8.52 11.61
CA ARG A 65 9.57 -8.48 11.43
C ARG A 65 9.10 -9.20 10.16
N GLY A 66 9.97 -9.99 9.53
CA GLY A 66 9.68 -10.69 8.28
C GLY A 66 9.75 -9.79 7.03
N ILE A 67 10.22 -8.55 7.16
CA ILE A 67 10.34 -7.62 6.03
C ILE A 67 11.66 -7.86 5.29
N ILE A 68 11.57 -8.15 3.99
CA ILE A 68 12.72 -8.19 3.08
C ILE A 68 12.70 -6.98 2.16
N PHE A 69 13.86 -6.58 1.67
CA PHE A 69 14.00 -5.47 0.72
C PHE A 69 14.38 -5.99 -0.66
N LEU A 70 13.55 -5.67 -1.64
CA LEU A 70 13.76 -6.03 -3.05
C LEU A 70 13.97 -4.76 -3.89
N PRO A 71 14.85 -4.81 -4.90
CA PRO A 71 14.99 -3.72 -5.86
C PRO A 71 13.85 -3.77 -6.89
N ALA A 72 13.36 -2.59 -7.28
CA ALA A 72 12.59 -2.40 -8.50
C ALA A 72 13.41 -1.53 -9.46
N GLY A 73 13.71 -2.09 -10.64
CA GLY A 73 14.49 -1.41 -11.67
C GLY A 73 13.70 -0.33 -12.43
N THR A 74 14.20 0.06 -13.60
CA THR A 74 13.60 1.10 -14.45
C THR A 74 13.09 0.53 -15.78
N GLN A 75 12.63 -0.72 -15.78
CA GLN A 75 11.97 -1.27 -16.96
C GLN A 75 10.49 -0.85 -16.98
N SER A 76 9.93 -0.68 -18.18
CA SER A 76 8.49 -0.48 -18.37
C SER A 76 7.73 -1.81 -18.40
N LEU A 77 6.40 -1.79 -18.27
CA LEU A 77 5.58 -2.99 -18.44
C LEU A 77 5.67 -3.55 -19.88
N ASP A 78 5.85 -2.67 -20.88
CA ASP A 78 6.11 -3.08 -22.27
C ASP A 78 7.38 -3.93 -22.40
N GLN A 79 8.49 -3.44 -21.85
CA GLN A 79 9.76 -4.16 -21.84
C GLN A 79 9.65 -5.50 -21.11
N MET A 80 9.04 -5.51 -19.93
CA MET A 80 8.86 -6.74 -19.15
C MET A 80 8.03 -7.79 -19.91
N THR A 81 6.92 -7.39 -20.52
CA THR A 81 6.04 -8.32 -21.25
C THR A 81 6.64 -8.81 -22.56
N SER A 82 7.53 -8.03 -23.17
CA SER A 82 8.27 -8.40 -24.37
C SER A 82 9.43 -9.36 -24.08
N GLU A 83 10.15 -9.15 -22.98
CA GLU A 83 11.29 -9.98 -22.57
C GLU A 83 10.86 -11.35 -22.01
N ASP A 84 9.78 -11.39 -21.23
CA ASP A 84 9.25 -12.62 -20.65
C ASP A 84 7.72 -12.71 -20.78
N PRO A 85 7.20 -13.03 -21.98
CA PRO A 85 5.77 -13.21 -22.19
C PRO A 85 5.21 -14.43 -21.43
N GLY A 86 6.07 -15.35 -20.97
CA GLY A 86 5.67 -16.53 -20.20
C GLY A 86 5.25 -16.18 -18.77
N TYR A 87 5.83 -15.13 -18.21
CA TYR A 87 5.54 -14.64 -16.86
C TYR A 87 4.16 -14.00 -16.71
N PHE A 88 3.65 -13.38 -17.77
CA PHE A 88 2.40 -12.62 -17.78
C PHE A 88 1.21 -13.41 -18.34
N LYS A 89 0.01 -13.07 -17.89
CA LYS A 89 -1.24 -13.61 -18.46
C LYS A 89 -1.34 -13.18 -19.93
N SER A 90 -1.82 -14.07 -20.79
CA SER A 90 -1.84 -13.85 -22.25
C SER A 90 -2.66 -12.63 -22.70
N ASN A 91 -3.57 -12.14 -21.87
CA ASN A 91 -4.36 -10.93 -22.12
C ASN A 91 -3.69 -9.64 -21.61
N THR A 92 -2.65 -9.72 -20.77
CA THR A 92 -1.97 -8.53 -20.23
C THR A 92 -1.39 -7.65 -21.33
N PRO A 93 -0.68 -8.16 -22.37
CA PRO A 93 -0.22 -7.30 -23.46
C PRO A 93 -1.34 -6.57 -24.19
N LYS A 94 -2.47 -7.25 -24.45
CA LYS A 94 -3.65 -6.63 -25.09
C LYS A 94 -4.26 -5.52 -24.23
N TYR A 95 -4.27 -5.72 -22.91
CA TYR A 95 -4.75 -4.72 -21.96
C TYR A 95 -3.85 -3.47 -21.91
N LEU A 96 -2.53 -3.65 -22.03
CA LEU A 96 -1.53 -2.57 -22.01
C LEU A 96 -1.52 -1.75 -23.31
N ILE A 97 -1.69 -2.37 -24.48
CA ILE A 97 -1.67 -1.69 -25.79
C ILE A 97 -2.68 -0.54 -25.87
N VAL A 98 -3.84 -0.67 -25.22
CA VAL A 98 -4.87 0.39 -25.20
C VAL A 98 -4.69 1.39 -24.04
N ARG A 99 -3.57 1.30 -23.30
CA ARG A 99 -3.21 2.13 -22.14
C ARG A 99 -1.73 2.53 -22.22
N PRO A 100 -1.33 3.35 -23.23
CA PRO A 100 0.08 3.66 -23.49
C PRO A 100 0.79 4.29 -22.29
N LEU A 101 0.10 5.15 -21.52
CA LEU A 101 0.69 5.75 -20.31
C LEU A 101 1.08 4.69 -19.26
N LEU A 102 0.26 3.67 -19.05
CA LEU A 102 0.57 2.57 -18.13
C LEU A 102 1.66 1.65 -18.71
N MET A 103 1.60 1.40 -20.01
CA MET A 103 2.50 0.51 -20.75
C MET A 103 3.94 1.04 -20.78
N GLU A 104 4.10 2.34 -21.01
CA GLU A 104 5.39 3.01 -21.24
C GLU A 104 5.97 3.65 -19.98
N TYR A 105 5.20 3.76 -18.88
CA TYR A 105 5.68 4.36 -17.66
C TYR A 105 6.88 3.60 -17.09
N VAL A 106 7.88 4.37 -16.66
CA VAL A 106 9.12 3.91 -16.05
C VAL A 106 9.30 4.66 -14.73
N LEU A 107 9.80 3.96 -13.71
CA LEU A 107 10.13 4.60 -12.43
C LEU A 107 11.21 5.67 -12.61
N PRO A 108 11.11 6.81 -11.90
CA PRO A 108 12.07 7.91 -12.03
C PRO A 108 13.50 7.54 -11.61
N ALA A 109 13.65 6.52 -10.76
CA ALA A 109 14.92 5.93 -10.36
C ALA A 109 14.68 4.47 -9.91
N PRO A 110 15.70 3.62 -9.86
CA PRO A 110 15.61 2.34 -9.17
C PRO A 110 15.29 2.55 -7.69
N ILE A 111 14.32 1.82 -7.16
CA ILE A 111 13.87 1.95 -5.77
C ILE A 111 14.06 0.65 -5.00
N TRP A 112 14.19 0.73 -3.68
CA TRP A 112 14.21 -0.43 -2.80
C TRP A 112 12.94 -0.45 -1.95
N VAL A 113 12.23 -1.58 -2.00
CA VAL A 113 10.92 -1.73 -1.38
C VAL A 113 10.97 -2.84 -0.35
N GLY A 114 10.60 -2.50 0.88
CA GLY A 114 10.37 -3.41 2.00
C GLY A 114 9.01 -4.07 1.88
N LEU A 115 8.97 -5.41 1.95
CA LEU A 115 7.78 -6.24 1.75
C LEU A 115 7.78 -7.38 2.77
N ASN A 116 6.60 -7.86 3.19
CA ASN A 116 6.48 -9.09 3.97
C ASN A 116 5.95 -10.22 3.06
N PRO A 117 6.78 -11.20 2.64
CA PRO A 117 6.31 -12.27 1.77
C PRO A 117 5.27 -13.20 2.42
N GLU A 118 5.24 -13.30 3.75
CA GLU A 118 4.23 -14.08 4.48
C GLU A 118 2.90 -13.33 4.58
N GLN A 119 2.94 -11.99 4.52
CA GLN A 119 1.77 -11.11 4.57
C GLN A 119 1.88 -9.99 3.54
N PRO A 120 1.82 -10.32 2.22
CA PRO A 120 2.06 -9.35 1.16
C PRO A 120 0.92 -8.32 1.04
N ALA A 121 -0.28 -8.66 1.51
CA ALA A 121 -1.43 -7.78 1.59
C ALA A 121 -1.69 -7.33 3.04
N ILE A 122 -2.14 -6.09 3.23
CA ILE A 122 -2.60 -5.62 4.53
C ILE A 122 -3.99 -6.23 4.78
N PRO A 123 -4.20 -7.10 5.79
CA PRO A 123 -5.42 -7.90 5.91
C PRO A 123 -6.72 -7.09 6.01
N CYS A 124 -6.70 -5.93 6.67
CA CYS A 124 -7.89 -5.08 6.81
C CYS A 124 -8.20 -4.20 5.57
N SER A 125 -7.40 -4.30 4.51
CA SER A 125 -7.53 -3.49 3.29
C SER A 125 -8.39 -4.15 2.20
N PHE A 126 -8.75 -5.41 2.34
CA PHE A 126 -9.70 -6.08 1.44
C PHE A 126 -11.12 -5.52 1.57
N ASN A 127 -11.91 -5.58 0.50
CA ASN A 127 -13.27 -5.04 0.46
C ASN A 127 -13.34 -3.53 0.82
N LYS A 128 -12.25 -2.80 0.57
CA LYS A 128 -12.16 -1.35 0.79
C LYS A 128 -12.02 -0.59 -0.52
N SER A 129 -12.66 0.57 -0.59
CA SER A 129 -12.44 1.53 -1.66
C SER A 129 -10.97 1.97 -1.71
N GLN A 130 -10.55 2.53 -2.84
CA GLN A 130 -9.20 3.07 -3.00
C GLN A 130 -8.88 4.12 -1.92
N LYS A 131 -9.85 4.99 -1.58
CA LYS A 131 -9.69 6.01 -0.54
C LYS A 131 -9.51 5.42 0.86
N GLU A 132 -10.28 4.38 1.20
CA GLU A 132 -10.12 3.70 2.48
C GLU A 132 -8.78 2.96 2.59
N GLN A 133 -8.34 2.29 1.51
CA GLN A 133 -7.02 1.64 1.46
C GLN A 133 -5.89 2.65 1.63
N LEU A 134 -6.03 3.84 1.04
CA LEU A 134 -5.09 4.94 1.23
C LEU A 134 -5.01 5.38 2.71
N GLY A 135 -6.15 5.52 3.38
CA GLY A 135 -6.19 5.84 4.82
C GLY A 135 -5.48 4.80 5.69
N ILE A 136 -5.64 3.51 5.38
CA ILE A 136 -4.94 2.41 6.06
C ILE A 136 -3.42 2.53 5.88
N ILE A 137 -2.96 2.83 4.66
CA ILE A 137 -1.54 3.02 4.36
C ILE A 137 -0.97 4.23 5.11
N GLN A 138 -1.73 5.33 5.20
CA GLN A 138 -1.32 6.52 5.94
C GLN A 138 -1.19 6.24 7.45
N ASP A 139 -2.16 5.54 8.05
CA ASP A 139 -2.09 5.12 9.46
C ASP A 139 -0.87 4.23 9.71
N LEU A 140 -0.59 3.28 8.81
CA LEU A 140 0.59 2.42 8.89
C LEU A 140 1.89 3.22 8.76
N SER A 141 1.95 4.17 7.82
CA SER A 141 3.10 5.06 7.66
C SER A 141 3.37 5.85 8.94
N TRP A 142 2.34 6.46 9.53
CA TRP A 142 2.47 7.22 10.77
C TRP A 142 3.08 6.41 11.91
N ASN A 143 2.65 5.15 12.05
CA ASN A 143 3.17 4.23 13.07
C ASN A 143 4.63 3.84 12.79
N LEU A 144 4.98 3.53 11.54
CA LEU A 144 6.36 3.24 11.15
C LEU A 144 7.29 4.43 11.44
N GLN A 145 6.81 5.65 11.22
CA GLN A 145 7.58 6.88 11.43
C GLN A 145 7.93 7.18 12.89
N GLN A 146 7.23 6.58 13.85
CA GLN A 146 7.58 6.71 15.27
C GLN A 146 8.92 6.06 15.60
N GLU A 147 9.31 5.03 14.83
CA GLU A 147 10.56 4.29 15.02
C GLU A 147 11.58 4.60 13.92
N PHE A 148 11.11 4.74 12.69
CA PHE A 148 11.94 5.03 11.51
C PHE A 148 11.44 6.32 10.87
N PRO A 149 11.95 7.51 11.26
CA PRO A 149 11.40 8.81 10.81
C PRO A 149 11.33 8.99 9.28
N ASP A 150 12.20 8.31 8.55
CA ASP A 150 12.29 8.34 7.08
C ASP A 150 11.46 7.24 6.39
N ALA A 151 10.94 6.27 7.14
CA ALA A 151 10.13 5.19 6.56
C ALA A 151 8.73 5.69 6.20
N ARG A 152 8.19 5.21 5.09
CA ARG A 152 6.80 5.43 4.68
C ARG A 152 6.21 4.11 4.22
N ALA A 153 4.96 3.86 4.58
CA ALA A 153 4.14 2.90 3.86
C ALA A 153 3.54 3.60 2.65
N VAL A 154 3.58 2.97 1.48
CA VAL A 154 3.08 3.55 0.23
C VAL A 154 2.26 2.53 -0.57
N ILE A 155 1.45 3.05 -1.49
CA ILE A 155 0.91 2.34 -2.63
C ILE A 155 1.88 2.63 -3.77
N LEU A 156 2.31 1.60 -4.50
CA LEU A 156 3.27 1.76 -5.59
C LEU A 156 2.58 1.79 -6.95
N PRO A 157 3.21 2.35 -8.00
CA PRO A 157 2.77 2.15 -9.37
C PRO A 157 2.80 0.66 -9.76
N ALA A 158 1.99 0.28 -10.74
CA ALA A 158 1.83 -1.07 -11.22
C ALA A 158 3.15 -1.63 -11.76
N VAL A 159 3.96 -0.80 -12.42
CA VAL A 159 5.28 -1.20 -12.88
C VAL A 159 6.20 -1.59 -11.72
N ALA A 160 6.20 -0.84 -10.62
CA ALA A 160 7.00 -1.18 -9.44
C ALA A 160 6.52 -2.48 -8.80
N LEU A 161 5.20 -2.67 -8.68
CA LEU A 161 4.60 -3.91 -8.17
C LEU A 161 4.97 -5.13 -9.05
N ALA A 162 4.96 -4.99 -10.38
CA ALA A 162 5.35 -6.06 -11.27
C ALA A 162 6.86 -6.39 -11.15
N LEU A 163 7.71 -5.36 -11.05
CA LEU A 163 9.16 -5.52 -10.91
C LEU A 163 9.55 -6.22 -9.60
N ILE A 164 8.96 -5.82 -8.47
CA ILE A 164 9.26 -6.46 -7.18
C ILE A 164 8.76 -7.91 -7.12
N ASP A 165 7.60 -8.19 -7.72
CA ASP A 165 7.06 -9.54 -7.77
C ASP A 165 7.93 -10.45 -8.64
N ARG A 166 8.43 -9.95 -9.78
CA ARG A 166 9.43 -10.64 -10.61
C ARG A 166 10.75 -10.87 -9.87
N ALA A 167 11.28 -9.84 -9.21
CA ALA A 167 12.52 -9.97 -8.43
C ALA A 167 12.39 -11.02 -7.31
N TYR A 168 11.22 -11.12 -6.67
CA TYR A 168 10.94 -12.16 -5.69
C TYR A 168 10.85 -13.56 -6.32
N PHE A 169 10.16 -13.67 -7.46
CA PHE A 169 10.03 -14.92 -8.19
C PHE A 169 11.39 -15.45 -8.68
N GLU A 170 12.26 -14.59 -9.20
CA GLU A 170 13.61 -14.97 -9.64
C GLU A 170 14.48 -15.48 -8.47
N GLN A 171 14.29 -14.96 -7.25
CA GLN A 171 15.03 -15.39 -6.07
C GLN A 171 14.50 -16.68 -5.44
N THR A 172 13.19 -16.92 -5.52
CA THR A 172 12.52 -17.95 -4.69
C THR A 172 11.78 -19.01 -5.49
N GLY A 173 11.53 -18.77 -6.78
CA GLY A 173 10.63 -19.56 -7.61
C GLY A 173 9.15 -19.44 -7.22
N GLN A 174 8.79 -18.49 -6.33
CA GLN A 174 7.42 -18.30 -5.83
C GLN A 174 6.90 -16.90 -6.17
N PRO A 175 5.61 -16.76 -6.55
CA PRO A 175 5.00 -15.46 -6.75
C PRO A 175 4.80 -14.72 -5.43
N LEU A 176 4.98 -13.40 -5.42
CA LEU A 176 4.74 -12.56 -4.24
C LEU A 176 3.25 -12.24 -4.09
N PHE A 177 2.62 -11.82 -5.18
CA PHE A 177 1.19 -11.48 -5.21
C PHE A 177 0.37 -12.69 -5.66
N LYS A 178 0.21 -13.63 -4.72
CA LYS A 178 -0.57 -14.85 -4.88
C LYS A 178 -1.95 -14.69 -4.25
N ASN A 179 -3.00 -15.03 -5.00
CA ASN A 179 -4.40 -15.08 -4.55
C ASN A 179 -5.04 -13.71 -4.26
N PHE A 180 -4.42 -12.62 -4.73
CA PHE A 180 -4.99 -11.29 -4.67
C PHE A 180 -4.33 -10.38 -5.72
N TYR A 181 -4.92 -9.20 -5.91
CA TYR A 181 -4.42 -8.11 -6.72
C TYR A 181 -4.06 -6.92 -5.82
N ALA A 182 -2.79 -6.56 -5.81
CA ALA A 182 -2.30 -5.35 -5.17
C ALA A 182 -2.79 -4.12 -5.93
N ARG A 183 -3.44 -3.19 -5.22
CA ARG A 183 -3.84 -1.90 -5.79
C ARG A 183 -2.62 -1.07 -6.14
N ALA A 184 -2.60 -0.51 -7.35
CA ALA A 184 -1.56 0.42 -7.78
C ALA A 184 -2.02 1.89 -7.73
N LEU A 185 -1.07 2.81 -7.87
CA LEU A 185 -1.35 4.24 -7.99
C LEU A 185 -1.97 4.63 -9.35
N ASP A 186 -1.71 3.85 -10.41
CA ASP A 186 -2.03 4.20 -11.79
C ASP A 186 -3.54 4.25 -12.03
N GLN A 187 -4.06 5.46 -12.24
CA GLN A 187 -5.41 5.66 -12.76
C GLN A 187 -5.41 5.33 -14.26
N VAL A 188 -6.30 4.45 -14.66
CA VAL A 188 -6.52 4.07 -16.07
C VAL A 188 -7.77 4.72 -16.66
N SER A 189 -8.69 5.14 -15.80
CA SER A 189 -9.79 6.05 -16.13
C SER A 189 -10.15 6.87 -14.88
N GLY A 190 -11.05 7.84 -15.01
CA GLY A 190 -11.53 8.62 -13.86
C GLY A 190 -12.22 7.79 -12.76
N LEU A 191 -12.56 6.52 -13.02
CA LEU A 191 -13.25 5.63 -12.09
C LEU A 191 -12.52 4.31 -11.84
N SER A 192 -11.34 4.09 -12.43
CA SER A 192 -10.64 2.80 -12.38
C SER A 192 -9.13 2.96 -12.30
N ALA A 193 -8.50 2.06 -11.55
CA ALA A 193 -7.05 2.00 -11.39
C ALA A 193 -6.51 0.64 -11.85
N ALA A 194 -5.22 0.59 -12.19
CA ALA A 194 -4.52 -0.65 -12.43
C ALA A 194 -4.25 -1.39 -11.12
N HIS A 195 -4.27 -2.71 -11.19
CA HIS A 195 -3.92 -3.60 -10.07
C HIS A 195 -3.06 -4.73 -10.60
N VAL A 196 -2.18 -5.26 -9.73
CA VAL A 196 -1.16 -6.24 -10.09
C VAL A 196 -1.28 -7.45 -9.20
N GLY A 197 -1.41 -8.63 -9.78
CA GLY A 197 -1.47 -9.86 -9.00
C GLY A 197 -1.94 -11.07 -9.79
N ARG A 198 -2.44 -12.06 -9.05
CA ARG A 198 -2.79 -13.38 -9.59
C ARG A 198 -4.00 -13.97 -8.89
N ASP A 199 -4.78 -14.72 -9.67
CA ASP A 199 -5.83 -15.60 -9.16
C ASP A 199 -5.20 -16.80 -8.42
N ASP A 200 -5.97 -17.49 -7.57
CA ASP A 200 -5.52 -18.70 -6.87
C ASP A 200 -5.51 -19.92 -7.79
N HIS A 201 -4.43 -20.05 -8.57
CA HIS A 201 -4.24 -21.18 -9.48
C HIS A 201 -2.76 -21.56 -9.61
N PRO A 202 -2.41 -22.86 -9.71
CA PRO A 202 -1.02 -23.32 -9.85
C PRO A 202 -0.28 -22.69 -11.04
N ASP A 203 -0.97 -22.52 -12.17
CA ASP A 203 -0.43 -21.90 -13.39
C ASP A 203 -0.73 -20.40 -13.49
N ALA A 204 -1.10 -19.74 -12.38
CA ALA A 204 -1.45 -18.33 -12.41
C ALA A 204 -0.23 -17.49 -12.79
N ARG A 205 -0.37 -16.76 -13.90
CA ARG A 205 0.63 -15.81 -14.39
C ARG A 205 0.31 -14.40 -13.91
N LEU A 206 1.33 -13.54 -13.82
CA LEU A 206 1.12 -12.17 -13.37
C LEU A 206 0.14 -11.46 -14.30
N ASN A 207 -0.85 -10.78 -13.73
CA ASN A 207 -1.83 -10.04 -14.48
C ASN A 207 -1.87 -8.59 -14.00
N VAL A 208 -1.81 -7.67 -14.95
CA VAL A 208 -2.09 -6.25 -14.74
C VAL A 208 -3.46 -5.96 -15.35
N HIS A 209 -4.40 -5.49 -14.54
CA HIS A 209 -5.78 -5.29 -14.98
C HIS A 209 -6.48 -4.17 -14.21
N GLU A 210 -7.58 -3.65 -14.76
CA GLU A 210 -8.31 -2.52 -14.17
C GLU A 210 -9.48 -2.97 -13.31
N TRP A 211 -9.70 -2.24 -12.22
CA TRP A 211 -10.91 -2.36 -11.41
C TRP A 211 -11.39 -1.00 -10.93
N ALA A 212 -12.68 -0.91 -10.63
CA ALA A 212 -13.29 0.29 -10.09
C ALA A 212 -12.63 0.73 -8.77
N THR A 213 -12.42 2.03 -8.60
CA THR A 213 -11.76 2.59 -7.42
C THR A 213 -12.72 2.92 -6.29
N GLY A 214 -13.99 3.20 -6.62
CA GLY A 214 -15.04 3.58 -5.67
C GLY A 214 -15.62 2.42 -4.86
N LEU A 215 -15.30 1.17 -5.21
CA LEU A 215 -15.83 -0.04 -4.56
C LEU A 215 -14.69 -0.91 -4.02
N GLY A 216 -15.01 -1.65 -2.96
CA GLY A 216 -14.16 -2.71 -2.43
C GLY A 216 -14.39 -4.03 -3.17
N PHE A 217 -13.34 -4.83 -3.30
CA PHE A 217 -13.40 -6.19 -3.85
C PHE A 217 -12.69 -7.17 -2.93
N ALA A 218 -13.18 -8.41 -2.90
CA ALA A 218 -12.70 -9.45 -1.99
C ALA A 218 -11.26 -9.91 -2.29
N ASN A 219 -10.79 -9.72 -3.51
CA ASN A 219 -9.45 -10.09 -3.97
C ASN A 219 -8.55 -8.88 -4.25
N ILE A 220 -8.95 -7.66 -3.84
CA ILE A 220 -8.16 -6.44 -4.03
C ILE A 220 -7.78 -5.86 -2.67
N ALA A 221 -6.49 -5.63 -2.47
CA ALA A 221 -5.93 -5.12 -1.23
C ALA A 221 -4.82 -4.10 -1.48
N ALA A 222 -4.51 -3.31 -0.46
CA ALA A 222 -3.26 -2.59 -0.40
C ALA A 222 -2.13 -3.59 -0.10
N ALA A 223 -1.08 -3.59 -0.92
CA ALA A 223 0.13 -4.33 -0.62
C ALA A 223 0.88 -3.66 0.54
N LEU A 224 1.49 -4.46 1.42
CA LEU A 224 2.39 -3.95 2.44
C LEU A 224 3.72 -3.57 1.80
N THR A 225 3.84 -2.32 1.36
CA THR A 225 5.08 -1.79 0.78
C THR A 225 5.63 -0.67 1.65
N ILE A 226 6.90 -0.81 2.04
CA ILE A 226 7.62 0.13 2.92
C ILE A 226 8.81 0.68 2.16
N VAL A 227 8.96 1.99 2.12
CA VAL A 227 10.07 2.67 1.47
C VAL A 227 10.75 3.62 2.45
N PHE A 228 12.00 3.99 2.18
CA PHE A 228 12.71 5.00 2.96
C PHE A 228 12.95 6.22 2.09
N ILE A 229 12.62 7.39 2.60
CA ILE A 229 12.68 8.65 1.87
C ILE A 229 13.94 9.42 2.26
N GLN A 230 14.68 9.90 1.28
CA GLN A 230 15.76 10.87 1.49
C GLN A 230 15.14 12.20 1.95
N LYS A 231 15.55 12.70 3.12
CA LYS A 231 15.14 14.06 3.54
C LYS A 231 15.55 15.08 2.48
N GLN A 232 14.59 15.89 2.01
CA GLN A 232 14.89 17.08 1.21
C GLN A 232 15.77 18.01 2.08
N GLY A 233 17.06 18.15 1.73
CA GLY A 233 18.00 19.01 2.46
C GLY A 233 19.40 18.44 2.76
N ALA A 234 19.79 17.26 2.26
CA ALA A 234 21.19 16.82 2.28
C ALA A 234 21.88 17.07 0.94
N GLY A 235 21.71 18.29 0.40
CA GLY A 235 22.49 18.81 -0.71
C GLY A 235 23.59 19.71 -0.18
N ASP A 236 24.48 19.18 0.67
CA ASP A 236 25.84 19.70 0.84
C ASP A 236 26.64 18.72 1.73
N GLN A 237 27.36 17.79 1.11
CA GLN A 237 28.62 17.27 1.66
C GLN A 237 29.55 17.04 0.47
N THR A 238 30.35 18.09 0.22
CA THR A 238 31.79 18.00 -0.06
C THR A 238 32.28 16.63 -0.51
N ILE A 239 32.67 16.56 -1.79
CA ILE A 239 33.71 15.64 -2.23
C ILE A 239 34.94 15.97 -1.38
N SER A 240 35.18 15.18 -0.33
CA SER A 240 36.46 15.19 0.36
C SER A 240 37.47 14.59 -0.62
N SER A 241 38.25 15.48 -1.22
CA SER A 241 39.40 15.18 -2.05
C SER A 241 40.60 14.79 -1.17
N ASP A 242 40.43 13.81 -0.29
CA ASP A 242 41.51 13.20 0.49
C ASP A 242 41.48 11.68 0.32
N LEU A 243 41.70 11.23 -0.92
CA LEU A 243 42.19 9.89 -1.27
C LEU A 243 42.89 9.97 -2.64
N LEU A 244 44.04 10.66 -2.65
CA LEU A 244 45.14 10.44 -3.59
C LEU A 244 46.46 10.45 -2.80
#